data_AF-A0A370FMU0-F1
#
_entry.id   AF-A0A370FMU0-F1
#
_cell.length_a   1.000
_cell.length_b   1.000
_cell.length_c   1.000
_cell.angle_alpha   90.00
_cell.angle_beta   90.00
_cell.angle_gamma   90.00
#
_symmetry.space_group_name_H-M   'P 1'
#
loop_
_entity.id
_entity.type
_entity.pdbx_description
1 polymer ?
#
loop_
_entity_poly.entity_id
_entity_poly.type
_entity_poly.pdbx_seq_one_letter_code
_entity_poly.pdbx_strand_id
1 'polypeptide(L)'
;MPLPSIDIELSSPQSVDGRPAAYQSLWLLVRLHHAQRIGDVVALDALRGQVSSARTLRMVVSRAFRDFKAWGLRVGWGPDTARDPRFLNAEGRSQGPFWLPAAEARRLRLRVDGQAARPADVAAYLGLSASPRRARTSAAEAQASAVQLQDARFWHQLAAAQQAMRQGRWAAPVQGQRDAKAPTSALAAMRQAADLAQDDYQRALVTLNEALLWRRLGDDAQARKRLAALQRQRLARQVASHDYLGAMAAIVGAWCSYTARDLPQAQTQLAAMTRDAQQAPLLRHHPQVRFEWSNLWALACRSRALGLATTDAATATLQADEAMAHFGRALAAAFESHAFDAAQHVAANMGMAVWLFDRVGLGVQAAAQARGAQARRHAVQWIAFSEWLCSLADGQGRSAWNAIYLMRIARGDCQPRPSLPLAEFAALRPLTPRALAEESAEDRLAPGLDGPAARGGWAGVAAQHLADHDAGQRRYPGLQLAGLLFEQAWFAAHGRDLRTAAAALARLRTVLPQLVASDRAYFRDVWNDALPAELLALEPPPRRAVRRAAMG
;
A
#
# COMPACT_ATOMS: atom_id res chain seq x y z
N MET A 1 -10.20 -45.89 -39.65
CA MET A 1 -11.60 -45.67 -39.25
C MET A 1 -11.72 -44.29 -38.59
N PRO A 2 -12.76 -43.50 -38.88
CA PRO A 2 -12.99 -42.23 -38.19
C PRO A 2 -13.26 -42.49 -36.70
N LEU A 3 -12.63 -41.71 -35.81
CA LEU A 3 -12.90 -41.78 -34.38
C LEU A 3 -14.36 -41.37 -34.10
N PRO A 4 -15.05 -42.00 -33.12
CA PRO A 4 -16.43 -41.67 -32.81
C PRO A 4 -16.56 -40.21 -32.35
N SER A 5 -17.66 -39.57 -32.75
CA SER A 5 -18.03 -38.24 -32.26
C SER A 5 -18.41 -38.29 -30.79
N ILE A 6 -18.18 -37.16 -30.10
CA ILE A 6 -18.51 -36.95 -28.68
C ILE A 6 -19.47 -35.78 -28.63
N ASP A 7 -20.69 -36.01 -28.14
CA ASP A 7 -21.71 -34.97 -27.95
C ASP A 7 -21.52 -34.30 -26.59
N ILE A 8 -21.50 -32.97 -26.57
CA ILE A 8 -21.20 -32.16 -25.39
C ILE A 8 -22.33 -31.16 -25.18
N GLU A 9 -23.10 -31.30 -24.10
CA GLU A 9 -24.13 -30.33 -23.70
C GLU A 9 -23.53 -29.28 -22.75
N LEU A 10 -23.64 -28.01 -23.15
CA LEU A 10 -23.11 -26.86 -22.40
C LEU A 10 -24.14 -26.23 -21.47
N SER A 11 -25.45 -26.38 -21.75
CA SER A 11 -26.48 -25.90 -20.84
C SER A 11 -26.59 -26.80 -19.59
N SER A 12 -27.23 -26.29 -18.53
CA SER A 12 -27.36 -27.05 -17.28
C SER A 12 -28.56 -27.99 -17.36
N PRO A 13 -28.42 -29.28 -16.98
CA PRO A 13 -27.20 -29.93 -16.47
C PRO A 13 -26.21 -30.30 -17.59
N GLN A 14 -24.92 -29.98 -17.39
CA GLN A 14 -23.91 -30.24 -18.41
C GLN A 14 -23.62 -31.74 -18.54
N SER A 15 -23.40 -32.20 -19.77
CA SER A 15 -23.15 -33.61 -20.04
C SER A 15 -22.17 -33.85 -21.19
N VAL A 16 -21.55 -35.02 -21.17
CA VAL A 16 -20.75 -35.58 -22.28
C VAL A 16 -21.33 -36.95 -22.60
N ASP A 17 -21.77 -37.15 -23.85
CA ASP A 17 -22.51 -38.33 -24.31
C ASP A 17 -23.68 -38.70 -23.38
N GLY A 18 -24.42 -37.69 -22.90
CA GLY A 18 -25.57 -37.84 -21.99
C GLY A 18 -25.20 -38.14 -20.54
N ARG A 19 -23.91 -38.25 -20.18
CA ARG A 19 -23.45 -38.46 -18.79
C ARG A 19 -23.12 -37.14 -18.11
N PRO A 20 -23.48 -36.93 -16.83
CA PRO A 20 -23.16 -35.70 -16.11
C PRO A 20 -21.65 -35.41 -16.13
N ALA A 21 -21.29 -34.15 -16.39
CA ALA A 21 -19.91 -33.74 -16.48
C ALA A 21 -19.65 -32.46 -15.66
N ALA A 22 -18.50 -32.39 -15.01
CA ALA A 22 -18.13 -31.26 -14.18
C ALA A 22 -17.89 -30.01 -15.04
N TYR A 23 -18.53 -28.90 -14.67
CA TYR A 23 -18.42 -27.60 -15.36
C TYR A 23 -16.96 -27.20 -15.63
N GLN A 24 -16.07 -27.36 -14.66
CA GLN A 24 -14.67 -26.97 -14.77
C GLN A 24 -13.92 -27.74 -15.88
N SER A 25 -14.18 -29.04 -15.99
CA SER A 25 -13.56 -29.90 -16.99
C SER A 25 -14.10 -29.59 -18.38
N LEU A 26 -15.42 -29.43 -18.51
CA LEU A 26 -16.09 -28.98 -19.73
C LEU A 26 -15.59 -27.61 -20.20
N TRP A 27 -15.49 -26.64 -19.29
CA TRP A 27 -15.00 -25.31 -19.61
C TRP A 27 -13.60 -25.36 -20.21
N LEU A 28 -12.69 -26.12 -19.60
CA LEU A 28 -11.34 -26.29 -20.13
C LEU A 28 -11.36 -26.96 -21.52
N LEU A 29 -12.18 -27.99 -21.72
CA LEU A 29 -12.31 -28.66 -23.02
C LEU A 29 -12.84 -27.72 -24.10
N VAL A 30 -13.86 -26.92 -23.81
CA VAL A 30 -14.43 -25.94 -24.74
C VAL A 30 -13.43 -24.83 -25.04
N ARG A 31 -12.64 -24.39 -24.05
CA ARG A 31 -11.58 -23.40 -24.24
C ARG A 31 -10.47 -23.93 -25.15
N LEU A 32 -10.10 -25.20 -25.00
CA LEU A 32 -9.13 -25.90 -25.84
C LEU A 32 -9.64 -26.10 -27.27
N HIS A 33 -10.91 -26.49 -27.43
CA HIS A 33 -11.56 -26.60 -28.73
C HIS A 33 -11.61 -25.23 -29.44
N HIS A 34 -11.98 -24.18 -28.72
CA HIS A 34 -11.95 -22.81 -29.24
C HIS A 34 -10.53 -22.39 -29.66
N ALA A 35 -9.51 -22.63 -28.82
CA ALA A 35 -8.11 -22.32 -29.12
C ALA A 35 -7.62 -23.06 -30.37
N GLN A 36 -7.91 -24.36 -30.49
CA GLN A 36 -7.54 -25.16 -31.66
C GLN A 36 -8.12 -24.58 -32.96
N ARG A 37 -9.36 -24.10 -32.95
CA ARG A 37 -10.02 -23.52 -34.14
C ARG A 37 -9.37 -22.23 -34.63
N ILE A 38 -8.74 -21.48 -33.73
CA ILE A 38 -8.05 -20.22 -34.05
C ILE A 38 -6.54 -20.39 -34.19
N GLY A 39 -6.02 -21.63 -34.06
CA GLY A 39 -4.59 -21.93 -34.16
C GLY A 39 -3.78 -21.55 -32.92
N ASP A 40 -4.41 -21.51 -31.75
CA ASP A 40 -3.84 -21.05 -30.48
C ASP A 40 -3.71 -22.19 -29.45
N VAL A 41 -2.94 -21.95 -28.38
CA VAL A 41 -2.78 -22.84 -27.23
C VAL A 41 -3.30 -22.17 -25.95
N VAL A 42 -3.68 -22.97 -24.96
CA VAL A 42 -4.22 -22.45 -23.70
C VAL A 42 -3.11 -22.40 -22.65
N ALA A 43 -2.58 -21.20 -22.38
CA ALA A 43 -1.62 -20.99 -21.30
C ALA A 43 -2.23 -21.28 -19.92
N LEU A 44 -1.41 -21.74 -18.97
CA LEU A 44 -1.87 -22.03 -17.60
C LEU A 44 -2.46 -20.79 -16.91
N ASP A 45 -1.87 -19.62 -17.15
CA ASP A 45 -2.32 -18.37 -16.53
C ASP A 45 -3.69 -17.92 -17.03
N ALA A 46 -4.06 -18.29 -18.26
CA ALA A 46 -5.39 -18.01 -18.82
C ALA A 46 -6.52 -18.76 -18.09
N LEU A 47 -6.19 -19.75 -17.26
CA LEU A 47 -7.14 -20.52 -16.46
C LEU A 47 -7.38 -19.92 -15.06
N ARG A 48 -6.50 -19.01 -14.60
CA ARG A 48 -6.62 -18.36 -13.29
C ARG A 48 -7.82 -17.41 -13.29
N GLY A 49 -8.67 -17.51 -12.26
CA GLY A 49 -9.85 -16.64 -12.09
C GLY A 49 -11.08 -16.99 -12.94
N GLN A 50 -10.92 -17.80 -13.99
CA GLN A 50 -12.03 -18.26 -14.85
C GLN A 50 -12.63 -19.60 -14.39
N VAL A 51 -11.77 -20.52 -13.92
CA VAL A 51 -12.18 -21.88 -13.51
C VAL A 51 -11.75 -22.20 -12.07
N SER A 52 -10.68 -21.55 -11.57
CA SER A 52 -10.18 -21.79 -10.22
C SER A 52 -9.25 -20.70 -9.69
N SER A 53 -9.09 -20.67 -8.36
CA SER A 53 -8.04 -19.90 -7.68
C SER A 53 -6.64 -20.47 -7.97
N ALA A 54 -5.59 -19.67 -7.84
CA ALA A 54 -4.20 -20.13 -8.02
C ALA A 54 -3.84 -21.34 -7.12
N ARG A 55 -4.40 -21.40 -5.91
CA ARG A 55 -4.15 -22.49 -4.94
C ARG A 55 -4.73 -23.84 -5.38
N THR A 56 -5.80 -23.83 -6.17
CA THR A 56 -6.55 -25.03 -6.57
C THR A 56 -6.34 -25.41 -8.04
N LEU A 57 -5.62 -24.59 -8.81
CA LEU A 57 -5.48 -24.73 -10.25
C LEU A 57 -4.84 -26.07 -10.66
N ARG A 58 -3.77 -26.50 -9.97
CA ARG A 58 -3.09 -27.78 -10.24
C ARG A 58 -4.02 -28.99 -10.05
N MET A 59 -4.90 -28.93 -9.04
CA MET A 59 -5.87 -29.99 -8.77
C MET A 59 -6.97 -30.01 -9.84
N VAL A 60 -7.48 -28.84 -10.23
CA VAL A 60 -8.50 -28.71 -11.27
C VAL A 60 -8.00 -29.22 -12.61
N VAL A 61 -6.78 -28.84 -13.03
CA VAL A 61 -6.15 -29.35 -14.25
C VAL A 61 -5.99 -30.87 -14.18
N SER A 62 -5.51 -31.40 -13.06
CA SER A 62 -5.33 -32.85 -12.90
C SER A 62 -6.66 -33.62 -12.98
N ARG A 63 -7.75 -33.04 -12.44
CA ARG A 63 -9.10 -33.62 -12.52
C ARG A 63 -9.65 -33.53 -13.94
N ALA A 64 -9.53 -32.39 -14.61
CA ALA A 64 -9.97 -32.23 -16.00
C ALA A 64 -9.27 -33.21 -16.94
N PHE A 65 -7.96 -33.41 -16.81
CA PHE A 65 -7.24 -34.42 -17.61
C PHE A 65 -7.67 -35.87 -17.32
N ARG A 66 -8.16 -36.17 -16.11
CA ARG A 66 -8.76 -37.47 -15.79
C ARG A 66 -10.11 -37.62 -16.50
N ASP A 67 -10.92 -36.58 -16.48
CA ASP A 67 -12.22 -36.56 -17.13
C ASP A 67 -12.07 -36.66 -18.65
N PHE A 68 -11.11 -35.95 -19.26
CA PHE A 68 -10.79 -36.07 -20.69
C PHE A 68 -10.43 -37.49 -21.07
N LYS A 69 -9.61 -38.16 -20.26
CA LYS A 69 -9.27 -39.58 -20.48
C LYS A 69 -10.52 -40.46 -20.37
N ALA A 70 -11.41 -40.21 -19.42
CA ALA A 70 -12.66 -40.94 -19.26
C ALA A 70 -13.63 -40.73 -20.44
N TRP A 71 -13.60 -39.55 -21.06
CA TRP A 71 -14.34 -39.23 -22.29
C TRP A 71 -13.62 -39.69 -23.57
N GLY A 72 -12.48 -40.39 -23.44
CA GLY A 72 -11.72 -40.88 -24.57
C GLY A 72 -11.02 -39.79 -25.40
N LEU A 73 -10.75 -38.63 -24.82
CA LEU A 73 -10.06 -37.50 -25.44
C LEU A 73 -8.58 -37.48 -25.09
N ARG A 74 -7.75 -37.16 -26.09
CA ARG A 74 -6.31 -36.94 -25.92
C ARG A 74 -6.03 -35.44 -25.96
N VAL A 75 -5.57 -34.90 -24.85
CA VAL A 75 -5.19 -33.49 -24.71
C VAL A 75 -3.71 -33.42 -24.44
N GLY A 76 -3.01 -32.54 -25.15
CA GLY A 76 -1.58 -32.34 -25.00
C GLY A 76 -1.23 -31.19 -24.05
N TRP A 77 0.02 -31.19 -23.60
CA TRP A 77 0.61 -30.11 -22.80
C TRP A 77 2.07 -29.89 -23.19
N GLY A 78 2.59 -28.71 -22.85
CA GLY A 78 3.94 -28.29 -23.19
C GLY A 78 4.03 -27.60 -24.56
N PRO A 79 5.22 -27.09 -24.91
CA PRO A 79 5.42 -26.20 -26.05
C PRO A 79 5.38 -26.91 -27.41
N ASP A 80 5.63 -28.21 -27.46
CA ASP A 80 5.62 -29.01 -28.69
C ASP A 80 4.21 -29.52 -29.00
N THR A 81 3.47 -28.76 -29.81
CA THR A 81 2.10 -29.08 -30.22
C THR A 81 2.02 -30.14 -31.33
N ALA A 82 3.17 -30.53 -31.92
CA ALA A 82 3.24 -31.52 -33.00
C ALA A 82 3.42 -32.95 -32.46
N ARG A 83 3.88 -33.08 -31.21
CA ARG A 83 4.06 -34.37 -30.53
C ARG A 83 2.72 -35.08 -30.28
N ASP A 84 2.70 -36.40 -30.33
CA ASP A 84 1.50 -37.15 -29.94
C ASP A 84 1.32 -37.09 -28.41
N PRO A 85 0.13 -36.70 -27.89
CA PRO A 85 -0.14 -36.63 -26.45
C PRO A 85 0.16 -37.93 -25.67
N ARG A 86 0.16 -39.09 -26.34
CA ARG A 86 0.49 -40.39 -25.72
C ARG A 86 1.93 -40.47 -25.22
N PHE A 87 2.84 -39.69 -25.80
CA PHE A 87 4.27 -39.75 -25.51
C PHE A 87 4.75 -38.57 -24.63
N LEU A 88 3.83 -37.80 -24.06
CA LEU A 88 4.17 -36.68 -23.18
C LEU A 88 4.43 -37.19 -21.75
N ASN A 89 5.49 -36.67 -21.12
CA ASN A 89 5.78 -36.98 -19.72
C ASN A 89 4.67 -36.40 -18.81
N ALA A 90 4.08 -37.24 -17.96
CA ALA A 90 3.05 -36.83 -17.01
C ALA A 90 3.57 -35.78 -15.99
N GLU A 91 4.88 -35.77 -15.72
CA GLU A 91 5.54 -34.67 -15.01
C GLU A 91 5.47 -33.40 -15.85
N GLY A 92 4.90 -32.33 -15.29
CA GLY A 92 4.67 -31.07 -16.01
C GLY A 92 3.28 -30.92 -16.62
N ARG A 93 2.40 -31.93 -16.55
CA ARG A 93 0.99 -31.83 -17.00
C ARG A 93 0.19 -30.72 -16.33
N SER A 94 0.63 -30.20 -15.19
CA SER A 94 -0.02 -29.07 -14.51
C SER A 94 0.54 -27.69 -14.87
N GLN A 95 1.57 -27.63 -15.73
CA GLN A 95 2.31 -26.42 -16.05
C GLN A 95 1.84 -25.76 -17.36
N GLY A 96 1.20 -26.53 -18.25
CA GLY A 96 0.79 -26.03 -19.57
C GLY A 96 1.99 -25.71 -20.47
N PRO A 97 1.78 -24.98 -21.58
CA PRO A 97 0.48 -24.66 -22.18
C PRO A 97 -0.27 -25.94 -22.57
N PHE A 98 -1.59 -25.86 -22.78
CA PHE A 98 -2.46 -26.99 -23.11
C PHE A 98 -3.01 -26.85 -24.53
N TRP A 99 -3.15 -27.96 -25.23
CA TRP A 99 -3.62 -27.94 -26.61
C TRP A 99 -4.42 -29.19 -26.97
N LEU A 100 -5.34 -29.05 -27.91
CA LEU A 100 -6.18 -30.15 -28.40
C LEU A 100 -5.76 -30.51 -29.82
N PRO A 101 -5.37 -31.77 -30.11
CA PRO A 101 -5.08 -32.21 -31.47
C PRO A 101 -6.26 -31.95 -32.41
N ALA A 102 -5.98 -31.59 -33.67
CA ALA A 102 -7.04 -31.33 -34.66
C ALA A 102 -7.97 -32.53 -34.88
N ALA A 103 -7.42 -33.75 -34.82
CA ALA A 103 -8.21 -34.98 -34.91
C ALA A 103 -9.21 -35.13 -33.76
N GLU A 104 -8.82 -34.73 -32.54
CA GLU A 104 -9.68 -34.76 -31.35
C GLU A 104 -10.71 -33.64 -31.40
N ALA A 105 -10.33 -32.44 -31.84
CA ALA A 105 -11.23 -31.32 -32.00
C ALA A 105 -12.38 -31.62 -32.98
N ARG A 106 -12.13 -32.38 -34.06
CA ARG A 106 -13.16 -32.79 -35.04
C ARG A 106 -14.20 -33.76 -34.49
N ARG A 107 -13.92 -34.44 -33.37
CA ARG A 107 -14.86 -35.36 -32.73
C ARG A 107 -15.93 -34.63 -31.92
N LEU A 108 -15.63 -33.41 -31.45
CA LEU A 108 -16.48 -32.70 -30.52
C LEU A 108 -17.69 -32.07 -31.22
N ARG A 109 -18.88 -32.36 -30.71
CA ARG A 109 -20.15 -31.76 -31.12
C ARG A 109 -20.71 -30.98 -29.95
N LEU A 110 -20.44 -29.67 -29.92
CA LEU A 110 -20.93 -28.79 -28.87
C LEU A 110 -22.43 -28.50 -29.10
N ARG A 111 -23.22 -28.62 -28.04
CA ARG A 111 -24.65 -28.37 -28.01
C ARG A 111 -25.02 -27.39 -26.91
N VAL A 112 -26.09 -26.64 -27.14
CA VAL A 112 -26.76 -25.78 -26.16
C VAL A 112 -28.25 -26.07 -26.29
N ASP A 113 -28.86 -26.54 -25.19
CA ASP A 113 -30.28 -26.91 -25.14
C ASP A 113 -30.64 -27.93 -26.25
N GLY A 114 -29.76 -28.93 -26.43
CA GLY A 114 -29.93 -29.99 -27.43
C GLY A 114 -29.66 -29.58 -28.88
N GLN A 115 -29.44 -28.28 -29.17
CA GLN A 115 -29.15 -27.77 -30.52
C GLN A 115 -27.65 -27.59 -30.73
N ALA A 116 -27.17 -27.64 -31.98
CA ALA A 116 -25.77 -27.39 -32.28
C ALA A 116 -25.35 -25.97 -31.83
N ALA A 117 -24.31 -25.88 -30.99
CA ALA A 117 -23.87 -24.62 -30.41
C ALA A 117 -23.32 -23.68 -31.49
N ARG A 118 -23.79 -22.43 -31.48
CA ARG A 118 -23.28 -21.39 -32.38
C ARG A 118 -21.98 -20.81 -31.80
N PRO A 119 -21.13 -20.17 -32.63
CA PRO A 119 -19.92 -19.51 -32.15
C PRO A 119 -20.17 -18.50 -31.03
N ALA A 120 -21.31 -17.80 -31.07
CA ALA A 120 -21.73 -16.87 -30.01
C ALA A 120 -22.03 -17.59 -28.69
N ASP A 121 -22.63 -18.78 -28.74
CA ASP A 121 -22.96 -19.55 -27.54
C ASP A 121 -21.67 -20.10 -26.89
N VAL A 122 -20.71 -20.55 -27.71
CA VAL A 122 -19.37 -20.95 -27.24
C VAL A 122 -18.61 -19.77 -26.63
N ALA A 123 -18.69 -18.58 -27.24
CA ALA A 123 -18.08 -17.38 -26.71
C ALA A 123 -18.71 -16.99 -25.36
N ALA A 124 -20.04 -16.99 -25.27
CA ALA A 124 -20.77 -16.71 -24.04
C ALA A 124 -20.42 -17.70 -22.92
N TYR A 125 -20.40 -19.01 -23.22
CA TYR A 125 -20.02 -20.06 -22.28
C TYR A 125 -18.58 -19.87 -21.74
N LEU A 126 -17.67 -19.36 -22.57
CA LEU A 126 -16.27 -19.08 -22.20
C LEU A 126 -16.06 -17.68 -21.61
N GLY A 127 -17.10 -16.86 -21.48
CA GLY A 127 -16.98 -15.44 -21.07
C GLY A 127 -16.15 -14.60 -22.04
N LEU A 128 -16.14 -14.94 -23.33
CA LEU A 128 -15.49 -14.20 -24.40
C LEU A 128 -16.47 -13.16 -24.97
N SER A 129 -16.16 -11.87 -24.86
CA SER A 129 -16.94 -10.82 -25.53
C SER A 129 -16.86 -11.00 -27.06
N ALA A 130 -18.01 -11.02 -27.73
CA ALA A 130 -18.07 -11.03 -29.19
C ALA A 130 -17.54 -9.69 -29.73
N SER A 131 -16.30 -9.67 -30.20
CA SER A 131 -15.77 -8.56 -31.00
C SER A 131 -15.63 -9.00 -32.45
N PRO A 132 -16.13 -8.23 -33.43
CA PRO A 132 -16.16 -8.67 -34.81
C PRO A 132 -14.74 -8.68 -35.40
N ARG A 133 -14.38 -9.86 -35.91
CA ARG A 133 -13.69 -10.08 -37.20
C ARG A 133 -12.29 -9.45 -37.36
N ARG A 134 -11.27 -10.30 -37.20
CA ARG A 134 -9.94 -10.29 -37.86
C ARG A 134 -9.40 -8.90 -38.25
N ALA A 135 -8.66 -8.27 -37.35
CA ALA A 135 -7.52 -7.44 -37.74
C ALA A 135 -6.25 -8.25 -37.47
N ARG A 136 -5.36 -8.27 -38.46
CA ARG A 136 -4.10 -9.01 -38.47
C ARG A 136 -3.30 -8.75 -37.20
N THR A 137 -3.05 -9.83 -36.47
CA THR A 137 -2.09 -9.97 -35.39
C THR A 137 -0.67 -9.82 -35.95
N SER A 138 -0.11 -8.63 -35.81
CA SER A 138 1.34 -8.40 -35.64
C SER A 138 1.67 -6.97 -35.18
N ALA A 139 0.70 -6.04 -35.17
CA ALA A 139 0.87 -4.69 -34.62
C ALA A 139 0.08 -4.43 -33.31
N ALA A 140 -0.93 -5.25 -32.99
CA ALA A 140 -1.83 -5.01 -31.86
C ALA A 140 -1.23 -5.36 -30.48
N GLU A 141 -0.29 -6.30 -30.40
CA GLU A 141 0.47 -6.55 -29.16
C GLU A 141 1.43 -5.38 -28.84
N ALA A 142 1.91 -4.66 -29.86
CA ALA A 142 2.60 -3.39 -29.68
C ALA A 142 1.66 -2.25 -29.26
N GLN A 143 0.34 -2.39 -29.49
CA GLN A 143 -0.68 -1.38 -29.25
C GLN A 143 -1.35 -1.48 -27.86
N ALA A 144 -1.30 -2.65 -27.21
CA ALA A 144 -1.67 -2.78 -25.79
C ALA A 144 -0.60 -2.22 -24.83
N SER A 145 0.61 -1.96 -25.35
CA SER A 145 1.74 -1.36 -24.64
C SER A 145 1.94 0.12 -25.00
N ALA A 146 1.42 0.57 -26.15
CA ALA A 146 1.44 1.97 -26.51
C ALA A 146 0.40 2.72 -25.67
N VAL A 147 0.82 3.73 -24.89
CA VAL A 147 -0.07 4.82 -24.48
C VAL A 147 -0.82 5.24 -25.73
N GLN A 148 -2.12 4.91 -25.82
CA GLN A 148 -2.92 5.31 -26.97
C GLN A 148 -2.83 6.83 -27.04
N LEU A 149 -2.18 7.35 -28.09
CA LEU A 149 -1.91 8.77 -28.36
C LEU A 149 -3.18 9.64 -28.44
N GLN A 150 -4.36 9.08 -28.16
CA GLN A 150 -5.65 9.65 -28.49
C GLN A 150 -6.28 10.48 -27.36
N ASP A 151 -5.85 10.37 -26.10
CA ASP A 151 -6.35 11.29 -25.07
C ASP A 151 -5.37 11.54 -23.90
N ALA A 152 -4.74 12.72 -23.91
CA ALA A 152 -3.89 13.19 -22.81
C ALA A 152 -4.70 13.62 -21.58
N ARG A 153 -6.03 13.76 -21.67
CA ARG A 153 -6.87 14.26 -20.57
C ARG A 153 -6.88 13.30 -19.39
N PHE A 154 -6.95 11.99 -19.64
CA PHE A 154 -6.84 10.98 -18.59
C PHE A 154 -5.54 11.15 -17.80
N TRP A 155 -4.40 11.18 -18.52
CA TRP A 155 -3.07 11.33 -17.93
C TRP A 155 -2.89 12.66 -17.22
N HIS A 156 -3.44 13.74 -17.77
CA HIS A 156 -3.46 15.05 -17.14
C HIS A 156 -4.20 15.01 -15.80
N GLN A 157 -5.39 14.39 -15.75
CA GLN A 157 -6.16 14.30 -14.51
C GLN A 157 -5.50 13.39 -13.48
N LEU A 158 -4.90 12.28 -13.92
CA LEU A 158 -4.15 11.40 -13.02
C LEU A 158 -2.91 12.11 -12.44
N ALA A 159 -2.15 12.84 -13.26
CA ALA A 159 -1.02 13.64 -12.82
C ALA A 159 -1.45 14.78 -11.90
N ALA A 160 -2.55 15.48 -12.23
CA ALA A 160 -3.13 16.52 -11.38
C ALA A 160 -3.56 15.97 -10.02
N ALA A 161 -4.14 14.77 -9.98
CA ALA A 161 -4.50 14.10 -8.74
C ALA A 161 -3.25 13.78 -7.89
N GLN A 162 -2.22 13.21 -8.49
CA GLN A 162 -0.94 12.91 -7.81
C GLN A 162 -0.25 14.17 -7.30
N GLN A 163 -0.25 15.25 -8.09
CA GLN A 163 0.29 16.54 -7.68
C GLN A 163 -0.51 17.13 -6.51
N ALA A 164 -1.84 17.09 -6.57
CA ALA A 164 -2.69 17.51 -5.46
C ALA A 164 -2.46 16.67 -4.19
N MET A 165 -2.21 15.36 -4.32
CA MET A 165 -1.82 14.48 -3.21
C MET A 165 -0.50 14.91 -2.58
N ARG A 166 0.52 15.18 -3.40
CA ARG A 166 1.83 15.68 -2.94
C ARG A 166 1.72 17.04 -2.28
N GLN A 167 0.78 17.87 -2.72
CA GLN A 167 0.55 19.21 -2.19
C GLN A 167 -0.41 19.23 -0.98
N GLY A 168 -0.82 18.07 -0.45
CA GLY A 168 -1.68 18.01 0.74
C GLY A 168 -3.16 18.31 0.47
N ARG A 169 -3.56 18.56 -0.80
CA ARG A 169 -4.93 18.88 -1.21
C ARG A 169 -5.73 17.60 -1.51
N TRP A 170 -6.00 16.81 -0.48
CA TRP A 170 -6.49 15.44 -0.66
C TRP A 170 -7.98 15.33 -0.99
N ALA A 171 -8.83 16.12 -0.34
CA ALA A 171 -10.27 16.19 -0.58
C ALA A 171 -10.71 17.67 -0.72
N ALA A 172 -11.91 17.91 -1.25
CA ALA A 172 -12.44 19.26 -1.47
C ALA A 172 -12.28 20.15 -0.21
N PRO A 173 -12.06 21.47 -0.37
CA PRO A 173 -11.97 22.36 0.78
C PRO A 173 -13.26 22.25 1.60
N VAL A 174 -13.12 21.90 2.88
CA VAL A 174 -14.22 22.00 3.85
C VAL A 174 -14.39 23.49 4.14
N GLN A 175 -15.56 24.02 3.78
CA GLN A 175 -16.11 25.36 4.05
C GLN A 175 -15.10 26.48 4.41
N GLY A 176 -14.95 27.46 3.53
CA GLY A 176 -14.31 28.73 3.90
C GLY A 176 -13.95 29.68 2.76
N GLN A 177 -13.69 29.18 1.56
CA GLN A 177 -13.41 30.04 0.40
C GLN A 177 -14.25 29.61 -0.80
N ARG A 178 -15.36 30.32 -1.01
CA ARG A 178 -16.08 30.37 -2.29
C ARG A 178 -15.37 31.34 -3.24
N ASP A 179 -14.09 31.12 -3.49
CA ASP A 179 -13.41 31.81 -4.58
C ASP A 179 -13.43 30.92 -5.82
N ALA A 180 -13.86 31.49 -6.94
CA ALA A 180 -14.19 30.83 -8.20
C ALA A 180 -12.99 30.18 -8.95
N LYS A 181 -11.85 29.96 -8.28
CA LYS A 181 -10.65 29.30 -8.84
C LYS A 181 -9.87 28.45 -7.81
N ALA A 182 -10.54 27.86 -6.82
CA ALA A 182 -9.86 26.91 -5.93
C ALA A 182 -9.30 25.71 -6.75
N PRO A 183 -8.00 25.39 -6.65
CA PRO A 183 -7.40 24.31 -7.43
C PRO A 183 -8.02 22.96 -7.06
N THR A 184 -8.28 22.12 -8.07
CA THR A 184 -8.95 20.81 -7.93
C THR A 184 -8.26 19.93 -6.88
N SER A 185 -9.05 19.34 -5.97
CA SER A 185 -8.54 18.38 -4.98
C SER A 185 -8.12 17.05 -5.64
N ALA A 186 -7.26 16.28 -4.98
CA ALA A 186 -6.83 14.97 -5.47
C ALA A 186 -8.01 14.03 -5.71
N LEU A 187 -8.96 13.96 -4.79
CA LEU A 187 -10.16 13.12 -4.95
C LEU A 187 -11.02 13.56 -6.14
N ALA A 188 -11.16 14.88 -6.37
CA ALA A 188 -11.92 15.40 -7.50
C ALA A 188 -11.23 15.09 -8.84
N ALA A 189 -9.92 15.31 -8.94
CA ALA A 189 -9.14 14.97 -10.12
C ALA A 189 -9.12 13.45 -10.37
N MET A 190 -9.08 12.63 -9.31
CA MET A 190 -9.14 11.16 -9.42
C MET A 190 -10.50 10.68 -9.97
N ARG A 191 -11.61 11.32 -9.57
CA ARG A 191 -12.94 11.03 -10.14
C ARG A 191 -13.01 11.40 -11.61
N GLN A 192 -12.48 12.57 -11.98
CA GLN A 192 -12.38 12.98 -13.39
C GLN A 192 -11.53 12.00 -14.21
N ALA A 193 -10.42 11.51 -13.65
CA ALA A 193 -9.61 10.48 -14.29
C ALA A 193 -10.38 9.15 -14.44
N ALA A 194 -11.22 8.77 -13.47
CA ALA A 194 -12.07 7.58 -13.57
C ALA A 194 -13.08 7.70 -14.73
N ASP A 195 -13.72 8.86 -14.87
CA ASP A 195 -14.70 9.14 -15.93
C ASP A 195 -14.05 9.13 -17.33
N LEU A 196 -12.78 9.50 -17.41
CA LEU A 196 -11.97 9.51 -18.64
C LEU A 196 -11.31 8.17 -18.97
N ALA A 197 -11.40 7.16 -18.10
CA ALA A 197 -10.69 5.89 -18.26
C ALA A 197 -11.31 5.03 -19.38
N GLN A 198 -10.57 4.84 -20.47
CA GLN A 198 -11.05 4.19 -21.69
C GLN A 198 -10.89 2.66 -21.64
N ASP A 199 -9.82 2.17 -21.00
CA ASP A 199 -9.49 0.75 -20.92
C ASP A 199 -9.49 0.19 -19.47
N ASP A 200 -9.43 -1.14 -19.33
CA ASP A 200 -9.44 -1.80 -18.03
C ASP A 200 -8.19 -1.50 -17.19
N TYR A 201 -7.05 -1.24 -17.85
CA TYR A 201 -5.81 -0.88 -17.16
C TYR A 201 -5.91 0.52 -16.53
N GLN A 202 -6.41 1.52 -17.25
CA GLN A 202 -6.64 2.87 -16.76
C GLN A 202 -7.63 2.85 -15.58
N ARG A 203 -8.71 2.08 -15.67
CA ARG A 203 -9.66 1.89 -14.56
C ARG A 203 -9.00 1.25 -13.34
N ALA A 204 -8.15 0.24 -13.54
CA ALA A 204 -7.40 -0.40 -12.46
C ALA A 204 -6.35 0.54 -11.85
N LEU A 205 -5.66 1.34 -12.67
CA LEU A 205 -4.67 2.32 -12.24
C LEU A 205 -5.32 3.42 -11.38
N VAL A 206 -6.49 3.92 -11.78
CA VAL A 206 -7.26 4.87 -10.96
C VAL A 206 -7.68 4.22 -9.64
N THR A 207 -8.19 2.98 -9.68
CA THR A 207 -8.59 2.25 -8.46
C THR A 207 -7.43 2.05 -7.49
N LEU A 208 -6.23 1.75 -7.99
CA LEU A 208 -5.00 1.67 -7.19
C LEU A 208 -4.64 3.03 -6.56
N ASN A 209 -4.67 4.11 -7.34
CA ASN A 209 -4.34 5.44 -6.84
C ASN A 209 -5.38 5.94 -5.83
N GLU A 210 -6.67 5.60 -5.99
CA GLU A 210 -7.69 5.83 -4.97
C GLU A 210 -7.38 5.08 -3.68
N ALA A 211 -6.95 3.80 -3.75
CA ALA A 211 -6.57 3.04 -2.56
C ALA A 211 -5.40 3.71 -1.80
N LEU A 212 -4.39 4.19 -2.54
CA LEU A 212 -3.26 4.94 -1.99
C LEU A 212 -3.70 6.27 -1.36
N LEU A 213 -4.63 6.99 -1.98
CA LEU A 213 -5.21 8.23 -1.47
C LEU A 213 -5.94 8.00 -0.14
N TRP A 214 -6.83 7.01 -0.08
CA TRP A 214 -7.59 6.70 1.15
C TRP A 214 -6.67 6.24 2.28
N ARG A 215 -5.63 5.46 1.97
CA ARG A 215 -4.58 5.10 2.92
C ARG A 215 -3.88 6.34 3.48
N ARG A 216 -3.50 7.30 2.62
CA ARG A 216 -2.87 8.56 3.07
C ARG A 216 -3.81 9.40 3.94
N LEU A 217 -5.11 9.39 3.65
CA LEU A 217 -6.16 10.02 4.46
C LEU A 217 -6.38 9.33 5.82
N GLY A 218 -5.91 8.10 6.00
CA GLY A 218 -6.16 7.29 7.20
C GLY A 218 -7.51 6.57 7.20
N ASP A 219 -8.19 6.48 6.05
CA ASP A 219 -9.43 5.71 5.90
C ASP A 219 -9.13 4.31 5.36
N ASP A 220 -8.74 3.42 6.28
CA ASP A 220 -8.38 2.03 5.96
C ASP A 220 -9.56 1.24 5.40
N ALA A 221 -10.80 1.57 5.79
CA ALA A 221 -12.00 0.89 5.30
C ALA A 221 -12.18 1.16 3.80
N GLN A 222 -12.08 2.42 3.40
CA GLN A 222 -12.15 2.81 1.99
C GLN A 222 -10.94 2.29 1.20
N ALA A 223 -9.73 2.33 1.78
CA ALA A 223 -8.54 1.76 1.14
C ALA A 223 -8.73 0.26 0.85
N ARG A 224 -9.18 -0.53 1.83
CA ARG A 224 -9.47 -1.97 1.67
C ARG A 224 -10.60 -2.22 0.67
N LYS A 225 -11.65 -1.39 0.66
CA LYS A 225 -12.73 -1.47 -0.33
C LYS A 225 -12.20 -1.29 -1.76
N ARG A 226 -11.32 -0.31 -1.98
CA ARG A 226 -10.66 -0.09 -3.27
C ARG A 226 -9.72 -1.22 -3.66
N LEU A 227 -8.96 -1.78 -2.71
CA LEU A 227 -8.15 -2.98 -2.97
C LEU A 227 -8.99 -4.19 -3.38
N ALA A 228 -10.14 -4.41 -2.73
CA ALA A 228 -11.05 -5.48 -3.13
C ALA A 228 -11.61 -5.26 -4.54
N ALA A 229 -11.90 -4.01 -4.92
CA ALA A 229 -12.31 -3.66 -6.28
C ALA A 229 -11.19 -3.90 -7.31
N LEU A 230 -9.97 -3.47 -7.00
CA LEU A 230 -8.79 -3.72 -7.82
C LEU A 230 -8.53 -5.20 -8.01
N GLN A 231 -8.66 -6.00 -6.94
CA GLN A 231 -8.49 -7.45 -7.04
C GLN A 231 -9.51 -8.09 -7.98
N ARG A 232 -10.78 -7.62 -7.97
CA ARG A 232 -11.80 -8.07 -8.94
C ARG A 232 -11.44 -7.67 -10.36
N GLN A 233 -10.99 -6.43 -10.58
CA GLN A 233 -10.55 -5.96 -11.90
C GLN A 233 -9.34 -6.75 -12.42
N ARG A 234 -8.39 -7.09 -11.55
CA ARG A 234 -7.21 -7.90 -11.90
C ARG A 234 -7.55 -9.33 -12.31
N LEU A 235 -8.71 -9.86 -11.90
CA LEU A 235 -9.19 -11.17 -12.37
C LEU A 235 -9.77 -11.10 -13.81
N ALA A 236 -9.97 -9.90 -14.36
CA ALA A 236 -10.29 -9.71 -15.77
C ALA A 236 -9.03 -9.86 -16.64
N ARG A 237 -9.17 -10.53 -17.79
CA ARG A 237 -8.06 -11.03 -18.63
C ARG A 237 -7.09 -9.95 -19.11
N GLN A 238 -7.52 -8.69 -19.22
CA GLN A 238 -6.69 -7.57 -19.72
C GLN A 238 -5.83 -6.91 -18.64
N VAL A 239 -6.09 -7.15 -17.35
CA VAL A 239 -5.38 -6.49 -16.23
C VAL A 239 -4.45 -7.46 -15.50
N ALA A 240 -4.69 -8.77 -15.63
CA ALA A 240 -3.96 -9.82 -14.91
C ALA A 240 -2.45 -9.85 -15.22
N SER A 241 -2.04 -9.41 -16.43
CA SER A 241 -0.64 -9.36 -16.89
C SER A 241 0.15 -8.15 -16.37
N HIS A 242 -0.50 -7.19 -15.71
CA HIS A 242 0.19 -6.03 -15.14
C HIS A 242 0.73 -6.33 -13.74
N ASP A 243 1.89 -6.96 -13.68
CA ASP A 243 2.57 -7.37 -12.44
C ASP A 243 2.77 -6.20 -11.46
N TYR A 244 3.01 -4.98 -11.98
CA TYR A 244 3.10 -3.75 -11.18
C TYR A 244 1.85 -3.48 -10.33
N LEU A 245 0.66 -3.58 -10.94
CA LEU A 245 -0.60 -3.36 -10.22
C LEU A 245 -0.79 -4.39 -9.10
N GLY A 246 -0.32 -5.62 -9.34
CA GLY A 246 -0.34 -6.68 -8.33
C GLY A 246 0.61 -6.43 -7.17
N ALA A 247 1.86 -6.10 -7.47
CA ALA A 247 2.86 -5.79 -6.45
C ALA A 247 2.43 -4.59 -5.59
N MET A 248 1.95 -3.52 -6.21
CA MET A 248 1.47 -2.34 -5.49
C MET A 248 0.21 -2.65 -4.67
N ALA A 249 -0.73 -3.45 -5.19
CA ALA A 249 -1.90 -3.88 -4.40
C ALA A 249 -1.49 -4.67 -3.15
N ALA A 250 -0.50 -5.58 -3.27
CA ALA A 250 0.03 -6.32 -2.13
C ALA A 250 0.69 -5.41 -1.09
N ILE A 251 1.48 -4.42 -1.53
CA ILE A 251 2.11 -3.41 -0.69
C ILE A 251 1.07 -2.55 0.04
N VAL A 252 0.04 -2.07 -0.66
CA VAL A 252 -1.03 -1.28 -0.01
C VAL A 252 -1.81 -2.13 0.98
N GLY A 253 -2.01 -3.42 0.69
CA GLY A 253 -2.55 -4.38 1.65
C GLY A 253 -1.69 -4.51 2.91
N ALA A 254 -0.37 -4.63 2.76
CA ALA A 254 0.58 -4.65 3.87
C ALA A 254 0.56 -3.34 4.68
N TRP A 255 0.45 -2.19 4.00
CA TRP A 255 0.28 -0.90 4.66
C TRP A 255 -0.99 -0.86 5.51
N CYS A 256 -2.11 -1.40 5.02
CA CYS A 256 -3.36 -1.45 5.79
C CYS A 256 -3.21 -2.31 7.06
N SER A 257 -2.43 -3.41 6.99
CA SER A 257 -2.11 -4.23 8.16
C SER A 257 -1.20 -3.47 9.14
N TYR A 258 -0.20 -2.75 8.63
CA TYR A 258 0.70 -1.91 9.43
C TYR A 258 -0.05 -0.78 10.16
N THR A 259 -0.94 -0.06 9.48
CA THR A 259 -1.79 0.99 10.10
C THR A 259 -2.70 0.40 11.17
N ALA A 260 -3.24 -0.81 10.93
CA ALA A 260 -4.01 -1.57 11.91
C ALA A 260 -3.15 -2.13 13.06
N ARG A 261 -1.83 -1.90 13.04
CA ARG A 261 -0.85 -2.35 14.04
C ARG A 261 -0.68 -3.87 14.12
N ASP A 262 -1.08 -4.56 13.04
CA ASP A 262 -0.80 -5.98 12.82
C ASP A 262 0.53 -6.13 12.07
N LEU A 263 1.63 -5.93 12.81
CA LEU A 263 2.99 -6.04 12.28
C LEU A 263 3.29 -7.44 11.71
N PRO A 264 2.92 -8.56 12.38
CA PRO A 264 3.15 -9.90 11.83
C PRO A 264 2.45 -10.11 10.48
N GLN A 265 1.21 -9.66 10.33
CA GLN A 265 0.49 -9.78 9.06
C GLN A 265 1.13 -8.92 7.97
N ALA A 266 1.52 -7.67 8.29
CA ALA A 266 2.19 -6.79 7.34
C ALA A 266 3.50 -7.41 6.82
N GLN A 267 4.34 -7.95 7.71
CA GLN A 267 5.59 -8.62 7.32
C GLN A 267 5.33 -9.91 6.55
N THR A 268 4.33 -10.70 6.93
CA THR A 268 3.94 -11.93 6.20
C THR A 268 3.53 -11.60 4.75
N GLN A 269 2.77 -10.52 4.55
CA GLN A 269 2.38 -10.06 3.22
C GLN A 269 3.58 -9.62 2.39
N LEU A 270 4.48 -8.83 2.98
CA LEU A 270 5.70 -8.40 2.29
C LEU A 270 6.65 -9.57 1.97
N ALA A 271 6.75 -10.57 2.86
CA ALA A 271 7.55 -11.77 2.68
C ALA A 271 6.93 -12.77 1.70
N ALA A 272 5.62 -12.67 1.43
CA ALA A 272 4.99 -13.42 0.36
C ALA A 272 5.43 -12.89 -1.02
N MET A 273 5.63 -11.57 -1.16
CA MET A 273 6.05 -10.96 -2.42
C MET A 273 7.43 -11.44 -2.89
N THR A 274 8.35 -11.74 -1.98
CA THR A 274 9.70 -12.24 -2.32
C THR A 274 9.68 -13.66 -2.88
N ARG A 275 8.60 -14.42 -2.65
CA ARG A 275 8.39 -15.79 -3.10
C ARG A 275 7.44 -15.89 -4.29
N ASP A 276 6.79 -14.79 -4.66
CA ASP A 276 5.88 -14.70 -5.79
C ASP A 276 6.68 -14.47 -7.08
N ALA A 277 6.54 -15.37 -8.05
CA ALA A 277 7.33 -15.35 -9.28
C ALA A 277 7.11 -14.09 -10.15
N GLN A 278 5.94 -13.44 -10.03
CA GLN A 278 5.59 -12.22 -10.77
C GLN A 278 6.05 -10.96 -10.04
N GLN A 279 6.00 -10.96 -8.70
CA GLN A 279 6.32 -9.79 -7.89
C GLN A 279 7.79 -9.70 -7.50
N ALA A 280 8.47 -10.84 -7.30
CA ALA A 280 9.87 -10.87 -6.90
C ALA A 280 10.82 -10.16 -7.88
N PRO A 281 10.66 -10.26 -9.22
CA PRO A 281 11.46 -9.48 -10.15
C PRO A 281 11.27 -7.96 -9.99
N LEU A 282 10.05 -7.50 -9.67
CA LEU A 282 9.77 -6.07 -9.48
C LEU A 282 10.45 -5.50 -8.23
N LEU A 283 10.61 -6.32 -7.18
CA LEU A 283 11.40 -5.93 -6.00
C LEU A 283 12.87 -5.68 -6.34
N ARG A 284 13.38 -6.26 -7.44
CA ARG A 284 14.75 -6.06 -7.91
C ARG A 284 14.88 -4.92 -8.91
N HIS A 285 13.93 -4.81 -9.85
CA HIS A 285 14.10 -3.95 -11.03
C HIS A 285 13.19 -2.72 -11.06
N HIS A 286 12.11 -2.68 -10.29
CA HIS A 286 11.17 -1.56 -10.32
C HIS A 286 11.37 -0.63 -9.11
N PRO A 287 11.95 0.58 -9.28
CA PRO A 287 12.39 1.41 -8.17
C PRO A 287 11.24 1.84 -7.24
N GLN A 288 10.07 2.23 -7.78
CA GLN A 288 8.92 2.57 -6.94
C GLN A 288 8.43 1.40 -6.06
N VAL A 289 8.36 0.19 -6.61
CA VAL A 289 7.93 -1.01 -5.87
C VAL A 289 8.96 -1.35 -4.80
N ARG A 290 10.26 -1.29 -5.14
CA ARG A 290 11.36 -1.53 -4.21
C ARG A 290 11.39 -0.49 -3.08
N PHE A 291 11.13 0.78 -3.39
CA PHE A 291 10.98 1.87 -2.41
C PHE A 291 9.86 1.55 -1.41
N GLU A 292 8.63 1.36 -1.89
CA GLU A 292 7.47 1.18 -1.00
C GLU A 292 7.61 -0.08 -0.14
N TRP A 293 8.08 -1.19 -0.74
CA TRP A 293 8.31 -2.44 -0.01
C TRP A 293 9.39 -2.28 1.06
N SER A 294 10.54 -1.68 0.72
CA SER A 294 11.66 -1.52 1.65
C SER A 294 11.31 -0.55 2.77
N ASN A 295 10.64 0.57 2.46
CA ASN A 295 10.20 1.55 3.46
C ASN A 295 9.23 0.93 4.47
N LEU A 296 8.23 0.17 4.01
CA LEU A 296 7.28 -0.48 4.91
C LEU A 296 7.92 -1.59 5.75
N TRP A 297 8.81 -2.40 5.14
CA TRP A 297 9.56 -3.41 5.89
C TRP A 297 10.39 -2.76 7.01
N ALA A 298 11.11 -1.67 6.69
CA ALA A 298 11.89 -0.93 7.66
C ALA A 298 11.04 -0.39 8.82
N LEU A 299 9.85 0.15 8.53
CA LEU A 299 8.93 0.63 9.56
C LEU A 299 8.40 -0.50 10.47
N ALA A 300 8.15 -1.68 9.91
CA ALA A 300 7.77 -2.85 10.68
C ALA A 300 8.91 -3.33 11.60
N CYS A 301 10.13 -3.47 11.06
CA CYS A 301 11.32 -3.82 11.83
C CYS A 301 11.61 -2.80 12.94
N ARG A 302 11.53 -1.50 12.65
CA ARG A 302 11.66 -0.43 13.66
C ARG A 302 10.65 -0.62 14.79
N SER A 303 9.39 -0.88 14.46
CA SER A 303 8.33 -1.05 15.47
C SER A 303 8.56 -2.28 16.35
N ARG A 304 9.06 -3.39 15.76
CA ARG A 304 9.43 -4.60 16.50
C ARG A 304 10.66 -4.39 17.38
N ALA A 305 11.70 -3.75 16.87
CA ALA A 305 12.91 -3.43 17.64
C ALA A 305 12.56 -2.65 18.91
N LEU A 306 11.72 -1.61 18.80
CA LEU A 306 11.27 -0.82 19.95
C LEU A 306 10.43 -1.63 20.95
N GLY A 307 9.56 -2.52 20.46
CA GLY A 307 8.75 -3.38 21.32
C GLY A 307 9.54 -4.47 22.04
N LEU A 308 10.68 -4.89 21.49
CA LEU A 308 11.55 -5.94 22.05
C LEU A 308 12.69 -5.38 22.92
N ALA A 309 12.98 -4.08 22.85
CA ALA A 309 14.18 -3.50 23.46
C ALA A 309 14.36 -3.82 24.95
N THR A 310 13.27 -3.93 25.71
CA THR A 310 13.30 -4.23 27.16
C THR A 310 13.27 -5.72 27.49
N THR A 311 12.87 -6.59 26.56
CA THR A 311 12.63 -8.02 26.82
C THR A 311 13.59 -8.94 26.09
N ASP A 312 14.09 -8.52 24.93
CA ASP A 312 15.02 -9.28 24.07
C ASP A 312 15.90 -8.31 23.28
N ALA A 313 16.95 -7.80 23.93
CA ALA A 313 17.85 -6.81 23.35
C ALA A 313 18.60 -7.35 22.11
N ALA A 314 18.89 -8.65 22.06
CA ALA A 314 19.60 -9.27 20.94
C ALA A 314 18.74 -9.26 19.67
N THR A 315 17.50 -9.75 19.76
CA THR A 315 16.56 -9.70 18.62
C THR A 315 16.18 -8.26 18.27
N ALA A 316 16.05 -7.38 19.27
CA ALA A 316 15.78 -5.96 19.04
C ALA A 316 16.89 -5.28 18.23
N THR A 317 18.16 -5.59 18.52
CA THR A 317 19.32 -5.08 17.77
C THR A 317 19.30 -5.55 16.32
N LEU A 318 19.05 -6.85 16.08
CA LEU A 318 18.92 -7.38 14.72
C LEU A 318 17.81 -6.70 13.93
N GLN A 319 16.65 -6.45 14.57
CA GLN A 319 15.54 -5.73 13.93
C GLN A 319 15.87 -4.26 13.68
N ALA A 320 16.66 -3.61 14.54
CA ALA A 320 17.08 -2.23 14.37
C ALA A 320 18.03 -2.08 13.17
N ASP A 321 19.03 -2.96 13.06
CA ASP A 321 19.96 -2.99 11.92
C ASP A 321 19.23 -3.33 10.61
N GLU A 322 18.31 -4.30 10.64
CA GLU A 322 17.47 -4.64 9.50
C GLU A 322 16.63 -3.43 9.04
N ALA A 323 16.03 -2.69 9.99
CA ALA A 323 15.30 -1.47 9.67
C ALA A 323 16.18 -0.44 8.96
N MET A 324 17.39 -0.17 9.46
CA MET A 324 18.31 0.79 8.84
C MET A 324 18.75 0.35 7.45
N ALA A 325 19.05 -0.94 7.24
CA ALA A 325 19.41 -1.48 5.94
C ALA A 325 18.27 -1.36 4.91
N HIS A 326 17.02 -1.56 5.33
CA HIS A 326 15.86 -1.39 4.47
C HIS A 326 15.54 0.10 4.20
N PHE A 327 15.72 0.99 5.17
CA PHE A 327 15.63 2.43 4.90
C PHE A 327 16.68 2.89 3.88
N GLY A 328 17.93 2.43 4.00
CA GLY A 328 18.98 2.74 3.01
C GLY A 328 18.61 2.27 1.59
N ARG A 329 18.06 1.05 1.46
CA ARG A 329 17.54 0.55 0.17
C ARG A 329 16.37 1.35 -0.37
N ALA A 330 15.47 1.80 0.51
CA ALA A 330 14.35 2.65 0.11
C ALA A 330 14.86 4.02 -0.38
N LEU A 331 15.81 4.63 0.32
CA LEU A 331 16.40 5.92 -0.07
C LEU A 331 17.07 5.83 -1.45
N ALA A 332 17.89 4.79 -1.68
CA ALA A 332 18.51 4.55 -2.98
C ALA A 332 17.46 4.40 -4.10
N ALA A 333 16.42 3.59 -3.87
CA ALA A 333 15.35 3.40 -4.85
C ALA A 333 14.56 4.69 -5.16
N ALA A 334 14.39 5.58 -4.17
CA ALA A 334 13.76 6.88 -4.38
C ALA A 334 14.61 7.79 -5.28
N PHE A 335 15.93 7.83 -5.09
CA PHE A 335 16.83 8.60 -5.95
C PHE A 335 16.95 8.02 -7.36
N GLU A 336 16.99 6.69 -7.50
CA GLU A 336 16.99 6.02 -8.81
C GLU A 336 15.73 6.32 -9.65
N SER A 337 14.62 6.68 -9.01
CA SER A 337 13.37 7.06 -9.67
C SER A 337 13.11 8.56 -9.68
N HIS A 338 14.06 9.38 -9.24
CA HIS A 338 13.91 10.84 -9.09
C HIS A 338 12.66 11.25 -8.27
N ALA A 339 12.25 10.40 -7.33
CA ALA A 339 11.09 10.62 -6.47
C ALA A 339 11.51 11.32 -5.18
N PHE A 340 11.72 12.64 -5.22
CA PHE A 340 12.17 13.39 -4.05
C PHE A 340 11.17 13.39 -2.89
N ASP A 341 9.87 13.29 -3.16
CA ASP A 341 8.84 13.10 -2.13
C ASP A 341 8.99 11.75 -1.40
N ALA A 342 9.36 10.71 -2.13
CA ALA A 342 9.67 9.40 -1.55
C ALA A 342 10.95 9.45 -0.69
N ALA A 343 12.02 10.07 -1.20
CA ALA A 343 13.29 10.26 -0.49
C ALA A 343 13.07 11.06 0.81
N GLN A 344 12.25 12.11 0.75
CA GLN A 344 11.87 12.94 1.88
C GLN A 344 11.23 12.12 3.01
N HIS A 345 10.28 11.23 2.69
CA HIS A 345 9.64 10.37 3.69
C HIS A 345 10.61 9.39 4.36
N VAL A 346 11.52 8.79 3.59
CA VAL A 346 12.49 7.84 4.15
C VAL A 346 13.54 8.54 5.00
N ALA A 347 14.05 9.70 4.57
CA ALA A 347 14.99 10.49 5.35
C ALA A 347 14.42 10.85 6.75
N ALA A 348 13.16 11.29 6.81
CA ALA A 348 12.48 11.55 8.08
C ALA A 348 12.40 10.30 8.97
N ASN A 349 12.05 9.17 8.37
CA ASN A 349 11.94 7.90 9.09
C ASN A 349 13.29 7.38 9.59
N MET A 350 14.37 7.56 8.82
CA MET A 350 15.74 7.24 9.22
C MET A 350 16.15 8.07 10.43
N GLY A 351 15.99 9.40 10.38
CA GLY A 351 16.35 10.26 11.49
C GLY A 351 15.57 9.90 12.76
N MET A 352 14.26 9.70 12.63
CA MET A 352 13.44 9.28 13.77
C MET A 352 13.83 7.88 14.30
N ALA A 353 14.21 6.94 13.44
CA ALA A 353 14.66 5.62 13.85
C ALA A 353 15.96 5.68 14.66
N VAL A 354 16.96 6.45 14.18
CA VAL A 354 18.23 6.67 14.88
C VAL A 354 17.98 7.21 16.29
N TRP A 355 17.14 8.24 16.42
CA TRP A 355 16.80 8.80 17.73
C TRP A 355 16.07 7.79 18.62
N LEU A 356 15.03 7.12 18.11
CA LEU A 356 14.25 6.17 18.90
C LEU A 356 15.09 4.97 19.39
N PHE A 357 15.98 4.44 18.55
CA PHE A 357 16.85 3.34 18.93
C PHE A 357 17.82 3.76 20.04
N ASP A 358 18.43 4.94 19.94
CA ASP A 358 19.27 5.46 21.01
C ASP A 358 18.51 5.60 22.35
N ARG A 359 17.27 6.11 22.31
CA ARG A 359 16.41 6.25 23.50
C ARG A 359 16.12 4.95 24.24
N VAL A 360 16.13 3.83 23.54
CA VAL A 360 15.91 2.50 24.14
C VAL A 360 17.21 1.70 24.30
N GLY A 361 18.36 2.34 24.15
CA GLY A 361 19.68 1.71 24.32
C GLY A 361 20.14 0.84 23.14
N LEU A 362 19.44 0.87 22.00
CA LEU A 362 19.81 0.11 20.80
C LEU A 362 20.76 0.93 19.93
N GLY A 363 21.95 0.39 19.66
CA GLY A 363 22.98 1.04 18.85
C GLY A 363 22.96 0.42 17.48
N VAL A 364 22.76 1.21 16.44
CA VAL A 364 22.69 0.69 15.06
C VAL A 364 24.03 0.84 14.36
N GLN A 365 24.44 -0.19 13.64
CA GLN A 365 25.71 -0.19 12.91
C GLN A 365 25.75 0.92 11.85
N ALA A 366 24.62 1.16 11.19
CA ALA A 366 24.48 2.18 10.15
C ALA A 366 24.74 3.62 10.65
N ALA A 367 24.61 3.87 11.96
CA ALA A 367 24.94 5.16 12.57
C ALA A 367 26.29 5.12 13.32
N ALA A 368 27.17 4.18 12.98
CA ALA A 368 28.42 3.92 13.67
C ALA A 368 28.24 3.72 15.20
N GLN A 369 27.10 3.14 15.60
CA GLN A 369 26.70 2.98 16.99
C GLN A 369 26.69 4.30 17.79
N ALA A 370 26.47 5.43 17.12
CA ALA A 370 26.36 6.75 17.74
C ALA A 370 25.38 6.74 18.92
N ARG A 371 25.72 7.49 19.99
CA ARG A 371 24.95 7.59 21.24
C ARG A 371 24.69 9.02 21.66
N GLY A 372 23.62 9.23 22.41
CA GLY A 372 23.32 10.50 23.08
C GLY A 372 23.34 11.69 22.12
N ALA A 373 24.21 12.67 22.36
CA ALA A 373 24.32 13.87 21.52
C ALA A 373 24.65 13.56 20.06
N GLN A 374 25.49 12.56 19.79
CA GLN A 374 25.85 12.18 18.41
C GLN A 374 24.67 11.52 17.69
N ALA A 375 23.95 10.62 18.36
CA ALA A 375 22.74 10.01 17.79
C ALA A 375 21.66 11.07 17.52
N ARG A 376 21.49 12.02 18.44
CA ARG A 376 20.61 13.18 18.25
C ARG A 376 21.03 14.00 17.03
N ARG A 377 22.31 14.33 16.89
CA ARG A 377 22.83 15.08 15.74
C ARG A 377 22.53 14.36 14.42
N HIS A 378 22.85 13.06 14.32
CA HIS A 378 22.53 12.26 13.14
C HIS A 378 21.02 12.23 12.85
N ALA A 379 20.18 12.11 13.88
CA ALA A 379 18.73 12.13 13.73
C ALA A 379 18.24 13.47 13.16
N VAL A 380 18.74 14.57 13.71
CA VAL A 380 18.41 15.93 13.26
C VAL A 380 18.89 16.18 11.84
N GLN A 381 20.11 15.77 11.49
CA GLN A 381 20.65 15.87 10.12
C GLN A 381 19.75 15.19 9.09
N TRP A 382 19.30 13.96 9.35
CA TRP A 382 18.39 13.23 8.45
C TRP A 382 17.02 13.89 8.32
N ILE A 383 16.47 14.46 9.40
CA ILE A 383 15.19 15.18 9.35
C ILE A 383 15.36 16.55 8.68
N ALA A 384 16.48 17.24 8.88
CA ALA A 384 16.82 18.48 8.18
C ALA A 384 16.98 18.23 6.67
N PHE A 385 17.62 17.13 6.29
CA PHE A 385 17.69 16.69 4.90
C PHE A 385 16.29 16.42 4.31
N SER A 386 15.40 15.79 5.09
CA SER A 386 13.99 15.61 4.71
C SER A 386 13.28 16.95 4.49
N GLU A 387 13.48 17.94 5.37
CA GLU A 387 12.91 19.29 5.21
C GLU A 387 13.49 20.02 3.99
N TRP A 388 14.78 19.89 3.73
CA TRP A 388 15.42 20.45 2.55
C TRP A 388 14.85 19.84 1.26
N LEU A 389 14.68 18.51 1.20
CA LEU A 389 14.01 17.84 0.08
C LEU A 389 12.57 18.33 -0.11
N CYS A 390 11.84 18.62 0.99
CA CYS A 390 10.52 19.26 0.89
C CYS A 390 10.59 20.63 0.22
N SER A 391 11.66 21.40 0.45
CA SER A 391 11.79 22.76 -0.10
C SER A 391 12.07 22.80 -1.60
N LEU A 392 12.71 21.75 -2.13
CA LEU A 392 13.02 21.63 -3.56
C LEU A 392 11.81 21.18 -4.40
N ALA A 393 10.92 20.40 -3.80
CA ALA A 393 9.65 20.11 -4.42
C ALA A 393 8.74 21.32 -4.16
N ASP A 394 8.40 22.12 -5.19
CA ASP A 394 7.49 23.29 -5.13
C ASP A 394 6.05 22.98 -4.61
N GLY A 395 5.86 21.85 -3.91
CA GLY A 395 4.62 21.39 -3.34
C GLY A 395 4.48 21.73 -1.86
N GLN A 396 3.55 22.66 -1.61
CA GLN A 396 3.00 23.10 -0.30
C GLN A 396 2.45 22.00 0.65
N GLY A 397 2.67 20.71 0.37
CA GLY A 397 2.14 19.58 1.14
C GLY A 397 3.15 19.00 2.11
N ARG A 398 3.48 19.73 3.17
CA ARG A 398 4.37 19.23 4.23
C ARG A 398 3.59 18.30 5.15
N SER A 399 4.00 17.03 5.22
CA SER A 399 3.64 16.14 6.33
C SER A 399 4.00 16.79 7.67
N ALA A 400 3.16 16.66 8.68
CA ALA A 400 3.48 17.17 10.01
C ALA A 400 4.56 16.35 10.73
N TRP A 401 4.94 15.19 10.18
CA TRP A 401 5.86 14.27 10.84
C TRP A 401 7.20 14.89 11.19
N ASN A 402 7.80 15.70 10.32
CA ASN A 402 9.10 16.31 10.62
C ASN A 402 9.00 17.26 11.82
N ALA A 403 7.99 18.13 11.86
CA ALA A 403 7.74 18.99 13.03
C ALA A 403 7.50 18.17 14.30
N ILE A 404 6.67 17.11 14.24
CA ILE A 404 6.42 16.22 15.38
C ILE A 404 7.70 15.52 15.84
N TYR A 405 8.53 15.02 14.92
CA TYR A 405 9.78 14.35 15.24
C TYR A 405 10.78 15.31 15.88
N LEU A 406 10.95 16.51 15.32
CA LEU A 406 11.84 17.53 15.88
C LEU A 406 11.39 17.98 17.26
N MET A 407 10.08 18.18 17.47
CA MET A 407 9.50 18.48 18.78
C MET A 407 9.77 17.37 19.81
N ARG A 408 9.63 16.10 19.42
CA ARG A 408 9.96 14.95 20.28
C ARG A 408 11.44 14.87 20.62
N ILE A 409 12.30 15.09 19.63
CA ILE A 409 13.76 15.14 19.82
C ILE A 409 14.14 16.30 20.74
N ALA A 410 13.50 17.47 20.56
CA ALA A 410 13.72 18.65 21.38
C ALA A 410 13.35 18.42 22.85
N ARG A 411 12.26 17.69 23.12
CA ARG A 411 11.93 17.23 24.47
C ARG A 411 12.99 16.30 25.01
N GLY A 412 13.51 15.38 24.20
CA GLY A 412 14.71 14.60 24.52
C GLY A 412 14.62 13.89 25.89
N ASP A 413 15.52 14.26 26.80
CA ASP A 413 15.62 13.75 28.18
C ASP A 413 14.64 14.40 29.17
N CYS A 414 13.80 15.33 28.73
CA CYS A 414 12.71 15.85 29.56
C CYS A 414 11.71 14.72 29.83
N GLN A 415 11.95 13.96 30.89
CA GLN A 415 11.09 12.91 31.42
C GLN A 415 10.36 13.45 32.65
N PRO A 416 9.26 14.20 32.47
CA PRO A 416 8.42 14.59 33.59
C PRO A 416 7.96 13.32 34.32
N ARG A 417 7.98 13.35 35.64
CA ARG A 417 7.31 12.34 36.45
C ARG A 417 5.80 12.57 36.36
N PRO A 418 4.97 11.53 36.48
CA PRO A 418 3.52 11.70 36.50
C PRO A 418 3.12 12.74 37.55
N SER A 419 2.24 13.67 37.17
CA SER A 419 1.76 14.76 38.04
C SER A 419 2.85 15.71 38.56
N LEU A 420 3.92 15.95 37.79
CA LEU A 420 4.91 16.99 38.10
C LEU A 420 4.22 18.37 38.24
N PRO A 421 4.51 19.16 39.29
CA PRO A 421 3.97 20.52 39.41
C PRO A 421 4.36 21.39 38.22
N LEU A 422 3.48 22.31 37.80
CA LEU A 422 3.70 23.16 36.62
C LEU A 422 4.98 23.99 36.73
N ALA A 423 5.32 24.46 37.94
CA ALA A 423 6.54 25.22 38.17
C ALA A 423 7.80 24.40 37.83
N GLU A 424 7.85 23.13 38.24
CA GLU A 424 8.93 22.20 37.95
C GLU A 424 8.92 21.75 36.48
N PHE A 425 7.73 21.53 35.93
CA PHE A 425 7.56 21.21 34.51
C PHE A 425 8.09 22.33 33.61
N ALA A 426 7.79 23.59 33.92
CA ALA A 426 8.30 24.75 33.20
C ALA A 426 9.83 24.94 33.37
N ALA A 427 10.43 24.34 34.40
CA ALA A 427 11.87 24.36 34.61
C ALA A 427 12.63 23.30 33.79
N LEU A 428 11.92 22.37 33.14
CA LEU A 428 12.52 21.44 32.18
C LEU A 428 13.21 22.23 31.05
N ARG A 429 14.27 21.66 30.48
CA ARG A 429 15.11 22.32 29.46
C ARG A 429 15.06 21.58 28.12
N PRO A 430 13.93 21.62 27.40
CA PRO A 430 13.89 21.14 26.02
C PRO A 430 14.81 22.00 25.14
N LEU A 431 15.36 21.42 24.08
CA LEU A 431 16.12 22.18 23.09
C LEU A 431 15.20 23.20 22.41
N THR A 432 15.70 24.39 22.12
CA THR A 432 14.95 25.40 21.34
C THR A 432 15.01 25.05 19.84
N PRO A 433 14.08 25.57 19.00
CA PRO A 433 14.19 25.41 17.55
C PRO A 433 15.55 25.84 17.00
N ARG A 434 16.10 26.95 17.52
CA ARG A 434 17.43 27.45 17.17
C ARG A 434 18.56 26.49 17.57
N ALA A 435 18.57 26.04 18.82
CA ALA A 435 19.61 25.12 19.30
C ALA A 435 19.61 23.80 18.53
N LEU A 436 18.42 23.35 18.10
CA LEU A 436 18.28 22.15 17.28
C LEU A 436 18.72 22.39 15.83
N ALA A 437 18.48 23.59 15.27
CA ALA A 437 18.99 23.97 13.95
C ALA A 437 20.53 24.06 13.91
N GLU A 438 21.15 24.50 15.01
CA GLU A 438 22.62 24.54 15.13
C GLU A 438 23.26 23.14 15.04
N GLU A 439 22.55 22.06 15.40
CA GLU A 439 23.05 20.68 15.29
C GLU A 439 23.22 20.21 13.82
N SER A 440 22.60 20.86 12.83
CA SER A 440 22.77 20.55 11.40
C SER A 440 23.37 21.70 10.59
N ALA A 441 23.86 22.75 11.25
CA ALA A 441 24.38 23.95 10.59
C ALA A 441 25.67 23.70 9.79
N GLU A 442 26.55 22.82 10.29
CA GLU A 442 27.81 22.46 9.62
C GLU A 442 27.57 21.85 8.23
N ASP A 443 26.49 21.11 8.07
CA ASP A 443 26.11 20.45 6.81
C ASP A 443 25.41 21.38 5.82
N ARG A 444 25.21 22.66 6.19
CA ARG A 444 24.39 23.65 5.45
C ARG A 444 22.97 23.18 5.13
N LEU A 445 22.50 22.18 5.88
CA LEU A 445 21.12 21.74 5.88
C LEU A 445 20.39 22.60 6.89
N ALA A 446 19.75 23.68 6.43
CA ALA A 446 18.87 24.46 7.27
C ALA A 446 17.57 23.66 7.47
N PRO A 447 17.28 23.10 8.66
CA PRO A 447 15.96 22.60 8.91
C PRO A 447 15.00 23.78 8.78
N GLY A 448 13.74 23.56 8.40
CA GLY A 448 12.75 24.63 8.20
C GLY A 448 12.35 25.43 9.47
N LEU A 449 13.28 25.60 10.42
CA LEU A 449 13.17 26.14 11.77
C LEU A 449 13.59 27.62 11.86
N ASP A 450 13.80 28.31 10.73
CA ASP A 450 14.18 29.73 10.72
C ASP A 450 12.97 30.69 10.50
N GLY A 451 11.77 30.12 10.38
CA GLY A 451 10.55 30.87 10.11
C GLY A 451 9.97 31.64 11.31
N PRO A 452 9.01 32.56 11.09
CA PRO A 452 8.37 33.34 12.16
C PRO A 452 7.77 32.49 13.28
N ALA A 453 7.13 31.37 12.94
CA ALA A 453 6.57 30.42 13.90
C ALA A 453 7.64 29.82 14.83
N ALA A 454 8.83 29.52 14.31
CA ALA A 454 9.95 28.99 15.09
C ALA A 454 10.59 30.04 16.00
N ARG A 455 10.52 31.33 15.65
CA ARG A 455 10.89 32.43 16.56
C ARG A 455 9.97 32.52 17.78
N GLY A 456 8.73 32.06 17.66
CA GLY A 456 7.78 31.87 18.77
C GLY A 456 8.00 30.58 19.57
N GLY A 457 9.07 29.83 19.31
CA GLY A 457 9.34 28.54 19.95
C GLY A 457 8.51 27.39 19.38
N TRP A 458 8.63 26.20 19.99
CA TRP A 458 7.95 24.98 19.52
C TRP A 458 6.42 25.06 19.58
N ALA A 459 5.85 25.76 20.56
CA ALA A 459 4.41 26.03 20.61
C ALA A 459 3.93 26.85 19.40
N GLY A 460 4.74 27.79 18.91
CA GLY A 460 4.45 28.53 17.68
C GLY A 460 4.49 27.64 16.43
N VAL A 461 5.47 26.73 16.35
CA VAL A 461 5.57 25.75 15.26
C VAL A 461 4.34 24.86 15.20
N ALA A 462 3.94 24.25 16.32
CA ALA A 462 2.76 23.40 16.38
C ALA A 462 1.46 24.18 16.08
N ALA A 463 1.32 25.41 16.59
CA ALA A 463 0.17 26.27 16.32
C ALA A 463 0.04 26.61 14.82
N GLN A 464 1.13 26.90 14.12
CA GLN A 464 1.09 27.16 12.68
C GLN A 464 0.57 25.94 11.90
N HIS A 465 1.07 24.74 12.21
CA HIS A 465 0.58 23.52 11.57
C HIS A 465 -0.91 23.28 11.86
N LEU A 466 -1.36 23.47 13.10
CA LEU A 466 -2.77 23.35 13.44
C LEU A 466 -3.64 24.41 12.73
N ALA A 467 -3.15 25.63 12.57
CA ALA A 467 -3.84 26.67 11.81
C ALA A 467 -3.96 26.33 10.33
N ASP A 468 -2.88 25.82 9.71
CA ASP A 468 -2.92 25.32 8.32
C ASP A 468 -3.94 24.18 8.17
N HIS A 469 -4.07 23.35 9.21
CA HIS A 469 -5.05 22.27 9.27
C HIS A 469 -6.49 22.77 9.30
N ASP A 470 -6.76 23.69 10.22
CA ASP A 470 -8.09 24.24 10.48
C ASP A 470 -8.56 25.11 9.32
N ALA A 471 -7.65 25.83 8.67
CA ALA A 471 -7.91 26.61 7.45
C ALA A 471 -8.12 25.74 6.19
N GLY A 472 -7.96 24.42 6.30
CA GLY A 472 -8.07 23.50 5.17
C GLY A 472 -6.95 23.63 4.13
N GLN A 473 -5.90 24.42 4.43
CA GLN A 473 -4.72 24.57 3.58
C GLN A 473 -3.94 23.26 3.54
N ARG A 474 -3.94 22.51 4.65
CA ARG A 474 -3.31 21.18 4.78
C ARG A 474 -4.24 20.23 5.52
N ARG A 475 -4.35 18.96 5.12
CA ARG A 475 -5.13 17.96 5.87
C ARG A 475 -4.19 16.94 6.51
N TYR A 476 -4.15 16.89 7.83
CA TYR A 476 -3.38 15.89 8.56
C TYR A 476 -4.24 14.68 8.92
N PRO A 477 -3.77 13.45 8.69
CA PRO A 477 -4.43 12.24 9.17
C PRO A 477 -4.56 12.25 10.69
N GLY A 478 -5.52 11.50 11.24
CA GLY A 478 -5.82 11.46 12.67
C GLY A 478 -4.58 11.28 13.56
N LEU A 479 -3.65 10.38 13.20
CA LEU A 479 -2.43 10.14 13.98
C LEU A 479 -1.46 11.34 13.98
N GLN A 480 -1.32 12.03 12.85
CA GLN A 480 -0.48 13.23 12.75
C GLN A 480 -1.12 14.40 13.52
N LEU A 481 -2.42 14.59 13.36
CA LEU A 481 -3.17 15.62 14.08
C LEU A 481 -3.11 15.37 15.60
N ALA A 482 -3.29 14.13 16.05
CA ALA A 482 -3.16 13.77 17.45
C ALA A 482 -1.73 14.04 17.99
N GLY A 483 -0.71 13.72 17.19
CA GLY A 483 0.68 14.05 17.50
C GLY A 483 0.88 15.56 17.67
N LEU A 484 0.45 16.38 16.69
CA LEU A 484 0.55 17.84 16.76
C LEU A 484 -0.18 18.43 17.97
N LEU A 485 -1.41 17.99 18.23
CA LEU A 485 -2.21 18.47 19.37
C LEU A 485 -1.53 18.13 20.70
N PHE A 486 -0.94 16.94 20.81
CA PHE A 486 -0.18 16.56 22.00
C PHE A 486 1.09 17.41 22.18
N GLU A 487 1.88 17.60 21.12
CA GLU A 487 3.08 18.45 21.20
C GLU A 487 2.71 19.92 21.49
N GLN A 488 1.60 20.44 20.93
CA GLN A 488 1.05 21.75 21.28
C GLN A 488 0.74 21.85 22.78
N ALA A 489 0.06 20.84 23.34
CA ALA A 489 -0.27 20.81 24.76
C ALA A 489 0.99 20.82 25.64
N TRP A 490 1.98 19.99 25.29
CA TRP A 490 3.23 19.89 26.04
C TRP A 490 4.00 21.21 26.04
N PHE A 491 4.24 21.80 24.86
CA PHE A 491 5.04 23.03 24.76
C PHE A 491 4.29 24.28 25.23
N ALA A 492 2.97 24.34 25.08
CA ALA A 492 2.17 25.43 25.67
C ALA A 492 2.21 25.36 27.21
N ALA A 493 2.06 24.17 27.80
CA ALA A 493 2.18 24.00 29.25
C ALA A 493 3.58 24.32 29.76
N HIS A 494 4.64 23.96 29.02
CA HIS A 494 6.02 24.30 29.34
C HIS A 494 6.22 25.83 29.36
N GLY A 495 5.61 26.54 28.42
CA GLY A 495 5.53 28.01 28.38
C GLY A 495 4.52 28.62 29.37
N ARG A 496 3.93 27.83 30.28
CA ARG A 496 2.90 28.24 31.27
C ARG A 496 1.58 28.73 30.66
N ASP A 497 1.31 28.45 29.40
CA ASP A 497 0.02 28.73 28.75
C ASP A 497 -0.93 27.52 28.88
N LEU A 498 -1.53 27.38 30.06
CA LEU A 498 -2.48 26.29 30.34
C LEU A 498 -3.76 26.37 29.51
N ARG A 499 -4.18 27.56 29.05
CA ARG A 499 -5.41 27.71 28.26
C ARG A 499 -5.26 27.07 26.89
N THR A 500 -4.16 27.40 26.20
CA THR A 500 -3.85 26.79 24.90
C THR A 500 -3.59 25.29 25.05
N ALA A 501 -2.91 24.88 26.12
CA ALA A 501 -2.66 23.46 26.38
C ALA A 501 -3.95 22.67 26.60
N ALA A 502 -4.86 23.17 27.43
CA ALA A 502 -6.16 22.55 27.68
C ALA A 502 -7.01 22.47 26.41
N ALA A 503 -7.06 23.55 25.61
CA ALA A 503 -7.79 23.54 24.34
C ALA A 503 -7.25 22.49 23.35
N ALA A 504 -5.92 22.31 23.28
CA ALA A 504 -5.30 21.30 22.45
C ALA A 504 -5.66 19.87 22.92
N LEU A 505 -5.69 19.63 24.23
CA LEU A 505 -6.10 18.34 24.81
C LEU A 505 -7.59 18.04 24.61
N ALA A 506 -8.47 19.03 24.77
CA ALA A 506 -9.89 18.91 24.49
C ALA A 506 -10.12 18.49 23.02
N ARG A 507 -9.40 19.11 22.08
CA ARG A 507 -9.39 18.71 20.66
C ARG A 507 -8.78 17.33 20.45
N LEU A 508 -7.69 16.98 21.14
CA LEU A 508 -7.09 15.65 21.05
C LEU A 508 -8.11 14.56 21.42
N ARG A 509 -8.89 14.78 22.48
CA ARG A 509 -9.96 13.87 22.93
C ARG A 509 -10.96 13.55 21.82
N THR A 510 -11.32 14.51 20.97
CA THR A 510 -12.26 14.29 19.85
C THR A 510 -11.64 13.53 18.69
N VAL A 511 -10.31 13.56 18.55
CA VAL A 511 -9.56 12.86 17.50
C VAL A 511 -9.28 11.40 17.90
N LEU A 512 -9.06 11.12 19.19
CA LEU A 512 -8.70 9.79 19.68
C LEU A 512 -9.60 8.65 19.16
N PRO A 513 -10.95 8.76 19.10
CA PRO A 513 -11.81 7.67 18.61
C PRO A 513 -11.50 7.22 17.18
N GLN A 514 -10.89 8.09 16.36
CA GLN A 514 -10.53 7.78 14.97
C GLN A 514 -9.26 6.93 14.86
N LEU A 515 -8.45 6.85 15.92
CA LEU A 515 -7.20 6.10 15.94
C LEU A 515 -7.44 4.64 16.28
N VAL A 516 -6.51 3.76 15.90
CA VAL A 516 -6.50 2.35 16.33
C VAL A 516 -6.25 2.21 17.83
N ALA A 517 -6.63 1.07 18.41
CA ALA A 517 -6.65 0.87 19.87
C ALA A 517 -5.29 1.11 20.55
N SER A 518 -4.19 0.66 19.95
CA SER A 518 -2.84 0.86 20.49
C SER A 518 -2.42 2.33 20.45
N ASP A 519 -2.78 3.08 19.41
CA ASP A 519 -2.44 4.50 19.28
C ASP A 519 -3.25 5.32 20.29
N ARG A 520 -4.53 4.96 20.49
CA ARG A 520 -5.34 5.53 21.59
C ARG A 520 -4.73 5.21 22.96
N ALA A 521 -4.21 4.00 23.16
CA ALA A 521 -3.54 3.64 24.40
C ALA A 521 -2.29 4.51 24.62
N TYR A 522 -1.43 4.62 23.60
CA TYR A 522 -0.25 5.48 23.62
C TYR A 522 -0.59 6.91 24.03
N PHE A 523 -1.54 7.57 23.36
CA PHE A 523 -1.90 8.95 23.71
C PHE A 523 -2.51 9.10 25.10
N ARG A 524 -3.25 8.11 25.60
CA ARG A 524 -3.74 8.13 26.98
C ARG A 524 -2.60 8.01 27.98
N ASP A 525 -1.64 7.12 27.73
CA ASP A 525 -0.51 6.93 28.63
C ASP A 525 0.38 8.19 28.66
N VAL A 526 0.74 8.75 27.50
CA VAL A 526 1.53 10.01 27.49
C VAL A 526 0.75 11.22 28.03
N TRP A 527 -0.58 11.24 27.90
CA TRP A 527 -1.39 12.28 28.55
C TRP A 527 -1.29 12.16 30.07
N ASN A 528 -1.40 10.95 30.64
CA ASN A 528 -1.25 10.73 32.09
C ASN A 528 0.16 11.06 32.59
N ASP A 529 1.18 10.61 31.86
CA ASP A 529 2.53 10.50 32.40
C ASP A 529 3.40 11.71 32.07
N ALA A 530 3.09 12.45 31.00
CA ALA A 530 3.98 13.45 30.44
C ALA A 530 3.52 14.91 30.55
N LEU A 531 2.46 15.19 31.32
CA LEU A 531 1.88 16.53 31.47
C LEU A 531 1.81 16.95 32.95
N PRO A 532 1.85 18.26 33.26
CA PRO A 532 1.87 18.74 34.64
C PRO A 532 0.53 18.57 35.35
N ALA A 533 0.57 18.44 36.67
CA ALA A 533 -0.62 18.17 37.52
C ALA A 533 -1.76 19.16 37.29
N GLU A 534 -1.46 20.45 37.15
CA GLU A 534 -2.41 21.53 36.97
C GLU A 534 -3.14 21.41 35.63
N LEU A 535 -2.43 20.98 34.57
CA LEU A 535 -3.08 20.71 33.28
C LEU A 535 -3.96 19.46 33.35
N LEU A 536 -3.51 18.42 34.05
CA LEU A 536 -4.30 17.20 34.27
C LEU A 536 -5.58 17.47 35.08
N ALA A 537 -5.54 18.44 36.01
CA ALA A 537 -6.71 18.87 36.76
C ALA A 537 -7.73 19.62 35.87
N LEU A 538 -7.25 20.45 34.93
CA LEU A 538 -8.09 21.17 33.97
C LEU A 538 -8.67 20.24 32.90
N GLU A 539 -7.84 19.37 32.33
CA GLU A 539 -8.18 18.45 31.26
C GLU A 539 -7.78 17.02 31.62
N PRO A 540 -8.65 16.30 32.37
CA PRO A 540 -8.32 14.99 32.86
C PRO A 540 -8.22 13.97 31.72
N PRO A 541 -7.26 13.04 31.80
CA PRO A 541 -7.01 12.05 30.76
C PRO A 541 -8.26 11.15 30.55
N PRO A 542 -8.49 10.65 29.33
CA PRO A 542 -9.62 9.77 29.06
C PRO A 542 -9.56 8.50 29.93
N ARG A 543 -10.68 8.13 30.56
CA ARG A 543 -10.77 6.95 31.44
C ARG A 543 -10.19 5.70 30.75
N ARG A 544 -9.33 4.96 31.47
CA ARG A 544 -8.89 3.63 31.04
C ARG A 544 -10.13 2.73 30.94
N ALA A 545 -10.33 2.06 29.80
CA ALA A 545 -11.31 1.00 29.74
C ALA A 545 -10.85 -0.09 30.71
N VAL A 546 -11.63 -0.32 31.76
CA VAL A 546 -11.37 -1.40 32.71
C VAL A 546 -11.36 -2.70 31.89
N ARG A 547 -10.21 -3.37 31.82
CA ARG A 547 -10.16 -4.77 31.39
C ARG A 547 -11.13 -5.49 32.32
N ARG A 548 -12.30 -5.90 31.82
CA ARG A 548 -13.08 -6.94 32.49
C ARG A 548 -12.13 -8.12 32.57
N ALA A 549 -11.55 -8.35 33.75
CA ALA A 549 -10.96 -9.64 34.06
C ALA A 549 -12.03 -10.67 33.71
N ALA A 550 -11.69 -11.61 32.84
CA ALA A 550 -12.50 -12.78 32.66
C ALA A 550 -12.58 -13.46 34.03
N MET A 551 -13.71 -13.27 34.72
CA MET A 551 -14.14 -14.17 35.76
C MET A 551 -14.89 -15.29 35.04
N GLY A 552 -14.38 -16.52 35.15
CA GLY A 552 -14.96 -17.74 34.59
C GLY A 552 -13.98 -18.47 33.72
#